data_AF-A0A9E1AES8-F1
#
_entry.id   AF-A0A9E1AES8-F1
#
_cell.length_a   1.000
_cell.length_b   1.000
_cell.length_c   1.000
_cell.angle_alpha   90.00
_cell.angle_beta   90.00
_cell.angle_gamma   90.00
#
_symmetry.space_group_name_H-M   'P 1'
#
loop_
_entity.id
_entity.type
_entity.pdbx_description
1 polymer ?
#
loop_
_entity_poly.entity_id
_entity_poly.type
_entity_poly.pdbx_seq_one_letter_code
_entity_poly.pdbx_strand_id
1 'polypeptide(L)'
;MSKRWVLRLVLSIMLLAALSAAVCAADEENWYDAEQQEYFWEEEQLETVFPDVAPGSWYYDDVMYLYRNGIIGGFPDGTFRPEDRVTTGQALKMIILAAGYAEPEQAASHWARGYLNFALETGMLERGEITDLDINMSRLLTAKVTARALGAARQDLTQKFTDTNDDFAHALSEIGIIGGYPDGTFRPEGFLTRAELSTIVSRIYAFRIDQTGGSTDSGDDPEDLDDDTPIELRTTDDGVEFIKAREGFTATAYWDYQQYSIGYGSYCEKDEFPDGITEKQADHLLRKRLQGFEEKLDAFLDKNNIRLSTNEYDALISFTYNNGDYWMSEKNPSRLANLLISGRYTTNEFASAFGIWCHVTTKSGTEIYDGLIERRLRELKLFFYGDYNAKNSDGFSYVIFQTEKGSLEVDVAVYETGSYYDPMFGAHCDDDEFFGWVAEDGTVIDENTRVEKSLTLTALWRSEAEGRF
;
A
#
# COMPACT_ATOMS: atom_id res chain seq x y z
N MET A 1 -77.77 -33.49 -6.07
CA MET A 1 -78.27 -32.49 -7.04
C MET A 1 -77.05 -31.79 -7.66
N SER A 2 -77.00 -31.28 -8.90
CA SER A 2 -77.53 -31.75 -10.19
C SER A 2 -77.08 -30.77 -11.30
N LYS A 3 -76.26 -31.21 -12.27
CA LYS A 3 -76.13 -30.70 -13.67
C LYS A 3 -75.94 -29.17 -13.86
N ARG A 4 -74.76 -28.65 -14.24
CA ARG A 4 -74.08 -28.66 -15.59
C ARG A 4 -74.39 -27.41 -16.46
N TRP A 5 -73.40 -27.01 -17.29
CA TRP A 5 -73.48 -26.11 -18.48
C TRP A 5 -73.56 -24.59 -18.21
N VAL A 6 -73.06 -23.64 -19.04
CA VAL A 6 -72.36 -23.72 -20.36
C VAL A 6 -71.43 -22.51 -20.68
N LEU A 7 -70.29 -22.78 -21.33
CA LEU A 7 -69.40 -21.99 -22.25
C LEU A 7 -69.40 -20.43 -22.39
N ARG A 8 -68.16 -19.87 -22.40
CA ARG A 8 -67.56 -18.83 -23.31
C ARG A 8 -68.16 -17.38 -23.27
N LEU A 9 -67.52 -16.27 -23.72
CA LEU A 9 -66.54 -16.07 -24.81
C LEU A 9 -65.78 -14.69 -24.77
N VAL A 10 -64.44 -14.72 -24.84
CA VAL A 10 -63.49 -13.84 -25.60
C VAL A 10 -63.61 -12.28 -25.67
N LEU A 11 -62.48 -11.62 -25.29
CA LEU A 11 -61.88 -10.33 -25.72
C LEU A 11 -62.24 -8.93 -25.11
N SER A 12 -61.16 -8.12 -25.09
CA SER A 12 -61.02 -6.66 -25.38
C SER A 12 -61.19 -5.54 -24.32
N ILE A 13 -60.04 -4.90 -24.04
CA ILE A 13 -59.78 -3.43 -24.00
C ILE A 13 -60.16 -2.61 -22.74
N MET A 14 -59.10 -2.14 -22.04
CA MET A 14 -58.95 -0.89 -21.23
C MET A 14 -59.95 -0.64 -20.06
N LEU A 15 -59.60 0.03 -18.95
CA LEU A 15 -58.69 1.16 -18.75
C LEU A 15 -58.31 1.34 -17.25
N LEU A 16 -57.20 2.04 -16.99
CA LEU A 16 -56.86 2.82 -15.78
C LEU A 16 -56.42 2.08 -14.49
N ALA A 17 -55.56 2.75 -13.73
CA ALA A 17 -54.83 2.25 -12.55
C ALA A 17 -55.41 2.74 -11.21
N ALA A 18 -55.06 2.08 -10.10
CA ALA A 18 -54.51 2.72 -8.88
C ALA A 18 -54.19 1.74 -7.73
N LEU A 19 -53.04 1.97 -7.07
CA LEU A 19 -52.68 1.77 -5.65
C LEU A 19 -52.61 0.36 -4.96
N SER A 20 -51.39 0.11 -4.41
CA SER A 20 -51.04 -0.43 -3.06
C SER A 20 -51.41 -1.84 -2.58
N ALA A 21 -50.44 -2.76 -2.74
CA ALA A 21 -49.70 -3.52 -1.70
C ALA A 21 -50.40 -4.43 -0.64
N ALA A 22 -50.18 -5.75 -0.77
CA ALA A 22 -50.09 -6.80 0.29
C ALA A 22 -49.65 -8.17 -0.33
N VAL A 23 -49.28 -9.24 0.40
CA VAL A 23 -48.12 -9.48 1.31
C VAL A 23 -48.03 -10.99 1.73
N CYS A 24 -46.82 -11.59 1.77
CA CYS A 24 -46.47 -12.95 2.32
C CYS A 24 -47.11 -14.21 1.66
N ALA A 25 -46.59 -15.47 1.77
CA ALA A 25 -45.27 -16.06 2.16
C ALA A 25 -45.24 -17.62 1.93
N ALA A 26 -44.08 -18.28 2.18
CA ALA A 26 -43.82 -19.75 2.37
C ALA A 26 -43.93 -20.69 1.13
N ASP A 27 -43.50 -21.98 1.05
CA ASP A 27 -42.98 -23.10 1.92
C ASP A 27 -41.99 -23.99 1.05
N GLU A 28 -41.16 -25.02 1.39
CA GLU A 28 -40.48 -25.67 2.57
C GLU A 28 -39.47 -26.81 2.08
N GLU A 29 -38.32 -27.09 2.77
CA GLU A 29 -37.48 -28.35 2.80
C GLU A 29 -36.69 -28.87 1.50
N ASN A 30 -35.66 -29.79 1.44
CA ASN A 30 -34.68 -30.49 2.35
C ASN A 30 -33.51 -31.33 1.65
N TRP A 31 -32.42 -31.67 2.41
CA TRP A 31 -31.39 -32.81 2.36
C TRP A 31 -30.74 -33.37 1.05
N TYR A 32 -29.44 -33.77 0.99
CA TYR A 32 -28.80 -34.93 1.69
C TYR A 32 -27.24 -34.99 1.65
N ASP A 33 -26.64 -35.83 2.53
CA ASP A 33 -25.19 -35.99 2.80
C ASP A 33 -24.35 -36.93 1.87
N ALA A 34 -23.01 -36.84 2.04
CA ALA A 34 -22.05 -37.95 2.26
C ALA A 34 -20.89 -38.20 1.25
N GLU A 35 -19.75 -37.58 1.58
CA GLU A 35 -18.39 -38.15 1.70
C GLU A 35 -17.53 -38.68 0.51
N GLN A 36 -16.29 -38.14 0.51
CA GLN A 36 -14.99 -38.70 0.10
C GLN A 36 -14.64 -38.93 -1.38
N GLN A 37 -13.72 -38.09 -1.87
CA GLN A 37 -12.38 -38.57 -2.25
C GLN A 37 -11.30 -37.50 -2.04
N GLU A 38 -10.10 -37.91 -1.60
CA GLU A 38 -8.95 -37.02 -1.44
C GLU A 38 -8.43 -36.58 -2.82
N TYR A 39 -8.32 -35.27 -3.06
CA TYR A 39 -7.70 -34.73 -4.27
C TYR A 39 -6.22 -34.44 -4.04
N PHE A 40 -5.39 -35.09 -4.85
CA PHE A 40 -3.96 -34.82 -4.95
C PHE A 40 -3.76 -33.62 -5.89
N TRP A 41 -2.88 -32.71 -5.49
CA TRP A 41 -2.71 -31.34 -6.01
C TRP A 41 -2.35 -31.23 -7.50
N GLU A 42 -2.77 -30.13 -8.12
CA GLU A 42 -1.82 -29.16 -8.69
C GLU A 42 -2.39 -27.73 -8.51
N GLU A 43 -1.53 -26.72 -8.28
CA GLU A 43 -1.91 -25.38 -7.78
C GLU A 43 -1.69 -24.28 -8.83
N GLU A 44 -2.50 -23.21 -8.78
CA GLU A 44 -2.33 -21.96 -9.55
C GLU A 44 -2.36 -20.76 -8.58
N GLN A 45 -1.27 -20.52 -7.84
CA GLN A 45 -0.08 -19.71 -8.18
C GLN A 45 -0.28 -18.18 -7.99
N LEU A 46 0.36 -17.64 -6.94
CA LEU A 46 0.45 -16.20 -6.65
C LEU A 46 1.25 -15.45 -7.73
N GLU A 47 0.83 -14.23 -8.11
CA GLU A 47 1.51 -13.43 -9.14
C GLU A 47 2.90 -12.95 -8.67
N THR A 48 3.95 -13.57 -9.20
CA THR A 48 5.35 -13.26 -8.86
C THR A 48 5.86 -12.04 -9.64
N VAL A 49 5.90 -10.88 -8.98
CA VAL A 49 6.40 -9.61 -9.53
C VAL A 49 7.73 -9.77 -10.30
N PHE A 50 8.68 -10.51 -9.73
CA PHE A 50 9.88 -10.99 -10.39
C PHE A 50 10.11 -12.46 -9.97
N PRO A 51 10.14 -13.43 -10.90
CA PRO A 51 10.24 -14.86 -10.57
C PRO A 51 11.62 -15.27 -10.04
N ASP A 52 12.63 -14.39 -10.18
CA ASP A 52 14.00 -14.58 -9.74
C ASP A 52 14.39 -13.74 -8.51
N VAL A 53 13.41 -13.15 -7.81
CA VAL A 53 13.60 -12.40 -6.54
C VAL A 53 12.84 -13.10 -5.42
N ALA A 54 13.40 -14.22 -4.95
CA ALA A 54 12.77 -15.05 -3.92
C ALA A 54 12.63 -14.31 -2.56
N PRO A 55 11.46 -14.38 -1.89
CA PRO A 55 11.27 -13.86 -0.54
C PRO A 55 12.31 -14.38 0.45
N GLY A 56 12.88 -13.48 1.27
CA GLY A 56 13.97 -13.80 2.20
C GLY A 56 15.38 -13.83 1.56
N SER A 57 15.52 -13.53 0.28
CA SER A 57 16.81 -13.07 -0.28
C SER A 57 17.27 -11.79 0.43
N TRP A 58 18.57 -11.64 0.68
CA TRP A 58 19.13 -10.49 1.43
C TRP A 58 18.93 -9.10 0.76
N TYR A 59 18.46 -9.09 -0.49
CA TYR A 59 18.10 -7.90 -1.27
C TYR A 59 16.59 -7.80 -1.57
N TYR A 60 15.76 -8.74 -1.07
CA TYR A 60 14.34 -8.82 -1.43
C TYR A 60 13.61 -7.52 -1.08
N ASP A 61 13.76 -7.06 0.17
CA ASP A 61 13.04 -5.89 0.68
C ASP A 61 13.51 -4.60 -0.01
N ASP A 62 14.82 -4.43 -0.21
CA ASP A 62 15.40 -3.30 -0.97
C ASP A 62 14.87 -3.26 -2.41
N VAL A 63 14.81 -4.41 -3.09
CA VAL A 63 14.30 -4.50 -4.48
C VAL A 63 12.80 -4.19 -4.54
N MET A 64 12.01 -4.73 -3.62
CA MET A 64 10.56 -4.50 -3.59
C MET A 64 10.21 -3.07 -3.15
N TYR A 65 10.95 -2.48 -2.21
CA TYR A 65 10.81 -1.10 -1.78
C TYR A 65 11.09 -0.12 -2.93
N LEU A 66 12.22 -0.28 -3.62
CA LEU A 66 12.58 0.55 -4.78
C LEU A 66 11.65 0.34 -5.99
N TYR A 67 11.10 -0.86 -6.17
CA TYR A 67 10.12 -1.15 -7.21
C TYR A 67 8.78 -0.45 -6.93
N ARG A 68 8.25 -0.57 -5.70
CA ARG A 68 7.01 0.11 -5.26
C ARG A 68 7.09 1.63 -5.40
N ASN A 69 8.26 2.22 -5.15
CA ASN A 69 8.52 3.66 -5.35
C ASN A 69 8.81 4.05 -6.83
N GLY A 70 8.81 3.09 -7.76
CA GLY A 70 9.00 3.32 -9.18
C GLY A 70 10.38 3.90 -9.51
N ILE A 71 11.42 3.47 -8.79
CA ILE A 71 12.83 3.81 -9.00
C ILE A 71 13.50 2.74 -9.87
N ILE A 72 13.14 1.47 -9.63
CA ILE A 72 13.66 0.32 -10.36
C ILE A 72 12.52 -0.51 -10.99
N GLY A 73 12.89 -1.39 -11.91
CA GLY A 73 11.98 -2.33 -12.57
C GLY A 73 12.74 -3.53 -13.14
N GLY A 74 11.98 -4.50 -13.62
CA GLY A 74 12.49 -5.70 -14.29
C GLY A 74 12.86 -5.47 -15.76
N PHE A 75 13.27 -6.55 -16.41
CA PHE A 75 13.52 -6.64 -17.84
C PHE A 75 12.24 -7.04 -18.61
N PRO A 76 12.20 -6.92 -19.95
CA PRO A 76 11.03 -7.27 -20.76
C PRO A 76 10.59 -8.75 -20.75
N ASP A 77 11.33 -9.62 -20.07
CA ASP A 77 11.02 -11.03 -19.82
C ASP A 77 10.47 -11.29 -18.41
N GLY A 78 10.16 -10.23 -17.64
CA GLY A 78 9.67 -10.30 -16.27
C GLY A 78 10.75 -10.53 -15.21
N THR A 79 12.01 -10.75 -15.58
CA THR A 79 13.09 -11.00 -14.61
C THR A 79 13.61 -9.71 -13.96
N PHE A 80 14.09 -9.79 -12.72
CA PHE A 80 14.86 -8.72 -12.10
C PHE A 80 16.36 -8.82 -12.37
N ARG A 81 16.89 -10.05 -12.48
CA ARG A 81 18.30 -10.42 -12.61
C ARG A 81 19.19 -9.85 -11.49
N PRO A 82 18.99 -10.27 -10.23
CA PRO A 82 19.70 -9.71 -9.08
C PRO A 82 21.22 -9.89 -9.16
N GLU A 83 21.71 -10.98 -9.76
CA GLU A 83 23.14 -11.30 -9.86
C GLU A 83 23.84 -10.72 -11.11
N ASP A 84 23.08 -10.19 -12.08
CA ASP A 84 23.64 -9.52 -13.26
C ASP A 84 24.39 -8.25 -12.84
N ARG A 85 25.52 -7.96 -13.49
CA ARG A 85 26.29 -6.72 -13.23
C ARG A 85 25.59 -5.52 -13.86
N VAL A 86 25.57 -4.39 -13.14
CA VAL A 86 24.80 -3.20 -13.54
C VAL A 86 25.52 -2.42 -14.63
N THR A 87 24.84 -2.16 -15.75
CA THR A 87 25.39 -1.28 -16.80
C THR A 87 25.41 0.18 -16.35
N THR A 88 26.27 0.97 -16.97
CA THR A 88 26.48 2.38 -16.63
C THR A 88 25.19 3.20 -16.79
N GLY A 89 24.38 2.92 -17.82
CA GLY A 89 23.07 3.52 -18.00
C GLY A 89 22.04 3.12 -16.93
N GLN A 90 22.05 1.86 -16.49
CA GLN A 90 21.21 1.37 -15.39
C GLN A 90 21.58 2.02 -14.06
N ALA A 91 22.87 2.06 -13.73
CA ALA A 91 23.35 2.64 -12.48
C ALA A 91 23.04 4.15 -12.39
N LEU A 92 23.25 4.90 -13.49
CA LEU A 92 22.86 6.31 -13.55
C LEU A 92 21.35 6.50 -13.31
N LYS A 93 20.48 5.71 -13.95
CA LYS A 93 19.02 5.78 -13.71
C LYS A 93 18.67 5.55 -12.23
N MET A 94 19.21 4.48 -11.65
CA MET A 94 18.89 4.09 -10.27
C MET A 94 19.34 5.16 -9.25
N ILE A 95 20.57 5.67 -9.38
CA ILE A 95 21.13 6.69 -8.48
C ILE A 95 20.39 8.03 -8.60
N ILE A 96 20.16 8.51 -9.83
CA ILE A 96 19.56 9.85 -10.07
C ILE A 96 18.12 9.90 -9.57
N LEU A 97 17.32 8.84 -9.78
CA LEU A 97 15.95 8.78 -9.28
C LEU A 97 15.88 8.60 -7.76
N ALA A 98 16.76 7.80 -7.15
CA ALA A 98 16.82 7.65 -5.69
C ALA A 98 17.30 8.93 -4.98
N ALA A 99 18.23 9.67 -5.58
CA ALA A 99 18.62 11.01 -5.14
C ALA A 99 17.52 12.08 -5.39
N GLY A 100 16.37 11.69 -5.96
CA GLY A 100 15.16 12.51 -6.02
C GLY A 100 15.06 13.46 -7.20
N TYR A 101 15.99 13.38 -8.16
CA TYR A 101 15.88 14.14 -9.39
C TYR A 101 14.83 13.52 -10.32
N ALA A 102 14.11 14.36 -11.05
CA ALA A 102 13.11 13.90 -12.02
C ALA A 102 13.74 13.07 -13.15
N GLU A 103 12.98 12.15 -13.75
CA GLU A 103 13.43 11.38 -14.92
C GLU A 103 13.73 12.34 -16.10
N PRO A 104 15.00 12.45 -16.56
CA PRO A 104 15.37 13.38 -17.63
C PRO A 104 14.93 12.88 -19.00
N GLU A 105 14.71 13.81 -19.95
CA GLU A 105 14.23 13.48 -21.29
C GLU A 105 15.12 12.42 -22.00
N GLN A 106 14.48 11.40 -22.56
CA GLN A 106 15.17 10.35 -23.30
C GLN A 106 15.67 10.87 -24.64
N ALA A 107 16.97 10.75 -24.90
CA ALA A 107 17.55 11.12 -26.19
C ALA A 107 17.62 9.91 -27.14
N ALA A 108 17.21 10.11 -28.40
CA ALA A 108 17.08 9.07 -29.42
C ALA A 108 18.37 8.28 -29.77
N SER A 109 19.53 8.66 -29.24
CA SER A 109 20.79 7.94 -29.44
C SER A 109 20.99 6.74 -28.48
N HIS A 110 20.40 6.77 -27.29
CA HIS A 110 20.47 5.69 -26.28
C HIS A 110 19.51 6.00 -25.13
N TRP A 111 18.76 5.02 -24.63
CA TRP A 111 17.71 5.22 -23.61
C TRP A 111 18.21 5.94 -22.35
N ALA A 112 19.39 5.56 -21.83
CA ALA A 112 20.00 6.19 -20.65
C ALA A 112 20.73 7.52 -20.94
N ARG A 113 20.69 8.05 -22.17
CA ARG A 113 21.48 9.25 -22.52
C ARG A 113 21.01 10.51 -21.79
N GLY A 114 19.72 10.63 -21.48
CA GLY A 114 19.19 11.73 -20.67
C GLY A 114 19.88 11.81 -19.31
N TYR A 115 20.01 10.67 -18.64
CA TYR A 115 20.71 10.52 -17.35
C TYR A 115 22.19 10.87 -17.42
N LEU A 116 22.89 10.50 -18.50
CA LEU A 116 24.29 10.90 -18.72
C LEU A 116 24.42 12.42 -18.95
N ASN A 117 23.55 13.00 -19.77
CA ASN A 117 23.56 14.45 -20.00
C ASN A 117 23.32 15.20 -18.68
N PHE A 118 22.29 14.79 -17.92
CA PHE A 118 21.96 15.35 -16.61
C PHE A 118 23.12 15.28 -15.62
N ALA A 119 23.80 14.12 -15.50
CA ALA A 119 24.97 13.96 -14.64
C ALA A 119 26.17 14.84 -15.05
N LEU A 120 26.34 15.11 -16.36
CA LEU A 120 27.36 16.02 -16.86
C LEU A 120 27.00 17.51 -16.65
N GLU A 121 25.71 17.86 -16.77
CA GLU A 121 25.20 19.22 -16.62
C GLU A 121 25.13 19.68 -15.15
N THR A 122 24.83 18.75 -14.24
CA THR A 122 24.86 18.96 -12.77
C THR A 122 26.26 18.82 -12.16
N GLY A 123 27.26 18.38 -12.93
CA GLY A 123 28.63 18.20 -12.45
C GLY A 123 28.87 16.92 -11.63
N MET A 124 27.89 16.02 -11.51
CA MET A 124 28.09 14.67 -10.96
C MET A 124 29.20 13.90 -11.71
N LEU A 125 29.36 14.20 -13.00
CA LEU A 125 30.39 13.65 -13.89
C LEU A 125 31.08 14.73 -14.72
N GLU A 126 32.25 14.38 -15.23
CA GLU A 126 33.06 15.19 -16.13
C GLU A 126 33.15 14.56 -17.54
N ARG A 127 33.34 15.40 -18.56
CA ARG A 127 33.32 14.98 -19.97
C ARG A 127 34.48 14.04 -20.28
N GLY A 128 34.17 12.76 -20.44
CA GLY A 128 35.13 11.72 -20.83
C GLY A 128 35.23 10.56 -19.82
N GLU A 129 34.63 10.69 -18.63
CA GLU A 129 34.61 9.61 -17.63
C GLU A 129 33.73 8.43 -18.05
N ILE A 130 32.65 8.71 -18.78
CA ILE A 130 31.78 7.71 -19.40
C ILE A 130 31.90 7.85 -20.92
N THR A 131 32.35 6.77 -21.56
CA THR A 131 32.48 6.64 -23.03
C THR A 131 31.42 5.72 -23.64
N ASP A 132 30.85 4.83 -22.83
CA ASP A 132 29.84 3.83 -23.20
C ASP A 132 28.84 3.69 -22.02
N LEU A 133 27.56 3.46 -22.32
CA LEU A 133 26.49 3.31 -21.33
C LEU A 133 26.12 1.85 -21.06
N ASP A 134 26.52 0.92 -21.93
CA ASP A 134 26.19 -0.50 -21.81
C ASP A 134 27.31 -1.33 -21.14
N ILE A 135 28.47 -0.73 -20.86
CA ILE A 135 29.51 -1.32 -20.00
C ILE A 135 29.15 -1.24 -18.52
N ASN A 136 29.65 -2.17 -17.71
CA ASN A 136 29.39 -2.20 -16.26
C ASN A 136 30.00 -0.99 -15.53
N MET A 137 29.25 -0.38 -14.60
CA MET A 137 29.79 0.70 -13.76
C MET A 137 30.66 0.15 -12.62
N SER A 138 31.81 0.77 -12.37
CA SER A 138 32.64 0.43 -11.20
C SER A 138 32.05 0.99 -9.90
N ARG A 139 32.36 0.36 -8.77
CA ARG A 139 31.91 0.76 -7.43
C ARG A 139 32.45 2.14 -7.04
N LEU A 140 33.64 2.50 -7.52
CA LEU A 140 34.20 3.85 -7.38
C LEU A 140 33.41 4.89 -8.18
N LEU A 141 33.06 4.63 -9.44
CA LEU A 141 32.26 5.57 -10.23
C LEU A 141 30.83 5.70 -9.70
N THR A 142 30.27 4.60 -9.20
CA THR A 142 29.00 4.57 -8.43
C THR A 142 29.07 5.52 -7.23
N ALA A 143 30.15 5.43 -6.44
CA ALA A 143 30.37 6.29 -5.29
C ALA A 143 30.56 7.77 -5.68
N LYS A 144 31.35 8.07 -6.72
CA LYS A 144 31.53 9.44 -7.22
C LYS A 144 30.20 10.10 -7.61
N VAL A 145 29.38 9.42 -8.41
CA VAL A 145 28.08 9.93 -8.84
C VAL A 145 27.16 10.12 -7.63
N THR A 146 27.07 9.13 -6.76
CA THR A 146 26.20 9.16 -5.57
C THR A 146 26.59 10.30 -4.60
N ALA A 147 27.88 10.43 -4.28
CA ALA A 147 28.36 11.47 -3.38
C ALA A 147 28.09 12.88 -3.93
N ARG A 148 28.36 13.11 -5.23
CA ARG A 148 28.06 14.39 -5.88
C ARG A 148 26.55 14.66 -6.01
N ALA A 149 25.74 13.62 -6.22
CA ALA A 149 24.28 13.73 -6.28
C ALA A 149 23.64 14.08 -4.93
N LEU A 150 24.29 13.73 -3.82
CA LEU A 150 23.84 14.02 -2.45
C LEU A 150 24.58 15.20 -1.81
N GLY A 151 25.53 15.83 -2.51
CA GLY A 151 26.41 16.86 -1.93
C GLY A 151 27.37 16.36 -0.85
N ALA A 152 27.50 15.04 -0.66
CA ALA A 152 28.27 14.43 0.40
C ALA A 152 29.79 14.64 0.21
N ALA A 153 30.45 15.10 1.29
CA ALA A 153 31.88 15.35 1.31
C ALA A 153 32.50 14.77 2.60
N ARG A 154 33.66 14.12 2.46
CA ARG A 154 34.41 13.46 3.54
C ARG A 154 34.80 14.45 4.64
N GLN A 155 34.51 14.12 5.88
CA GLN A 155 34.92 14.86 7.07
C GLN A 155 36.08 14.17 7.80
N ASP A 156 36.13 12.84 7.83
CA ASP A 156 37.17 12.08 8.53
C ASP A 156 38.26 11.61 7.57
N LEU A 157 39.46 12.20 7.71
CA LEU A 157 40.64 11.82 6.92
C LEU A 157 41.24 10.45 7.33
N THR A 158 40.66 9.74 8.29
CA THR A 158 41.00 8.35 8.61
C THR A 158 40.66 7.44 7.42
N GLN A 159 41.60 6.58 7.03
CA GLN A 159 41.42 5.66 5.93
C GLN A 159 40.69 4.39 6.41
N LYS A 160 39.37 4.30 6.15
CA LYS A 160 38.52 3.16 6.51
C LYS A 160 38.76 1.88 5.66
N PHE A 161 39.43 1.99 4.51
CA PHE A 161 39.55 0.91 3.52
C PHE A 161 41.01 0.61 3.17
N THR A 162 41.37 -0.67 3.04
CA THR A 162 42.77 -1.10 2.86
C THR A 162 43.31 -0.93 1.44
N ASP A 163 42.43 -0.79 0.45
CA ASP A 163 42.73 -0.79 -0.99
C ASP A 163 42.41 0.55 -1.70
N THR A 164 41.82 1.51 -0.99
CA THR A 164 41.56 2.87 -1.48
C THR A 164 41.65 3.89 -0.35
N ASN A 165 41.89 5.16 -0.71
CA ASN A 165 41.71 6.33 0.17
C ASN A 165 40.89 7.42 -0.54
N ASP A 166 40.02 7.03 -1.48
CA ASP A 166 39.17 7.96 -2.25
C ASP A 166 38.13 8.66 -1.38
N ASP A 167 37.97 9.97 -1.58
CA ASP A 167 37.12 10.80 -0.72
C ASP A 167 35.63 10.56 -0.93
N PHE A 168 35.17 10.14 -2.12
CA PHE A 168 33.75 9.79 -2.33
C PHE A 168 33.41 8.44 -1.68
N ALA A 169 34.32 7.47 -1.77
CA ALA A 169 34.20 6.19 -1.06
C ALA A 169 34.14 6.40 0.46
N HIS A 170 34.97 7.31 1.01
CA HIS A 170 34.94 7.61 2.44
C HIS A 170 33.73 8.43 2.88
N ALA A 171 33.32 9.45 2.12
CA ALA A 171 32.12 10.25 2.42
C ALA A 171 30.87 9.35 2.54
N LEU A 172 30.64 8.46 1.58
CA LEU A 172 29.48 7.55 1.61
C LEU A 172 29.60 6.43 2.65
N SER A 173 30.80 6.22 3.20
CA SER A 173 31.06 5.34 4.36
C SER A 173 31.02 6.09 5.70
N GLU A 174 30.89 7.42 5.69
CA GLU A 174 30.56 8.23 6.87
C GLU A 174 29.04 8.30 7.02
N ILE A 175 28.30 8.57 5.94
CA ILE A 175 26.82 8.63 5.95
C ILE A 175 26.12 7.28 5.68
N GLY A 176 26.78 6.14 5.95
CA GLY A 176 26.17 4.80 5.92
C GLY A 176 25.77 4.20 4.55
N ILE A 177 25.71 4.98 3.47
CA ILE A 177 25.19 4.55 2.16
C ILE A 177 26.04 3.43 1.51
N ILE A 178 27.37 3.52 1.56
CA ILE A 178 28.29 2.51 0.97
C ILE A 178 29.37 2.09 1.98
N GLY A 179 29.27 0.86 2.49
CA GLY A 179 30.32 0.21 3.28
C GLY A 179 31.39 -0.51 2.47
N GLY A 180 32.36 -1.11 3.16
CA GLY A 180 33.34 -2.04 2.60
C GLY A 180 32.94 -3.51 2.73
N TYR A 181 33.77 -4.41 2.19
CA TYR A 181 33.63 -5.86 2.33
C TYR A 181 34.30 -6.36 3.63
N PRO A 182 33.94 -7.55 4.15
CA PRO A 182 34.47 -8.08 5.43
C PRO A 182 35.99 -8.33 5.51
N ASP A 183 36.70 -8.22 4.39
CA ASP A 183 38.16 -8.28 4.30
C ASP A 183 38.83 -6.89 4.48
N GLY A 184 38.04 -5.84 4.69
CA GLY A 184 38.52 -4.47 4.82
C GLY A 184 38.78 -3.77 3.48
N THR A 185 38.30 -4.32 2.36
CA THR A 185 38.42 -3.70 1.02
C THR A 185 37.15 -2.95 0.61
N PHE A 186 37.31 -1.89 -0.19
CA PHE A 186 36.22 -1.22 -0.88
C PHE A 186 35.98 -1.81 -2.28
N ARG A 187 37.05 -2.29 -2.95
CA ARG A 187 37.09 -2.80 -4.33
C ARG A 187 36.65 -1.74 -5.36
N PRO A 188 37.41 -0.63 -5.51
CA PRO A 188 37.01 0.51 -6.35
C PRO A 188 36.72 0.15 -7.81
N GLU A 189 37.57 -0.68 -8.43
CA GLU A 189 37.40 -1.18 -9.81
C GLU A 189 36.45 -2.37 -9.92
N GLY A 190 35.84 -2.81 -8.81
CA GLY A 190 34.85 -3.89 -8.82
C GLY A 190 33.52 -3.40 -9.40
N PHE A 191 32.86 -4.25 -10.20
CA PHE A 191 31.49 -4.00 -10.67
C PHE A 191 30.47 -4.47 -9.64
N LEU A 192 29.32 -3.81 -9.51
CA LEU A 192 28.22 -4.22 -8.62
C LEU A 192 27.23 -5.16 -9.34
N THR A 193 26.61 -6.10 -8.63
CA THR A 193 25.36 -6.74 -9.11
C THR A 193 24.16 -5.80 -8.96
N ARG A 194 23.05 -6.11 -9.63
CA ARG A 194 21.78 -5.37 -9.45
C ARG A 194 21.26 -5.48 -8.01
N ALA A 195 21.47 -6.59 -7.32
CA ALA A 195 21.23 -6.72 -5.88
C ALA A 195 22.14 -5.80 -5.06
N GLU A 196 23.47 -5.88 -5.23
CA GLU A 196 24.43 -5.04 -4.51
C GLU A 196 24.10 -3.54 -4.66
N LEU A 197 23.82 -3.09 -5.88
CA LEU A 197 23.43 -1.69 -6.13
C LEU A 197 22.04 -1.35 -5.58
N SER A 198 21.06 -2.27 -5.63
CA SER A 198 19.73 -1.99 -5.06
C SER A 198 19.80 -1.69 -3.56
N THR A 199 20.65 -2.40 -2.80
CA THR A 199 20.84 -2.09 -1.36
C THR A 199 21.49 -0.72 -1.13
N ILE A 200 22.36 -0.27 -2.04
CA ILE A 200 22.96 1.08 -2.00
C ILE A 200 21.89 2.13 -2.34
N VAL A 201 21.12 1.89 -3.40
CA VAL A 201 20.09 2.80 -3.92
C VAL A 201 18.89 2.93 -2.97
N SER A 202 18.58 1.88 -2.22
CA SER A 202 17.62 1.90 -1.11
C SER A 202 18.08 2.86 -0.01
N ARG A 203 19.35 2.78 0.42
CA ARG A 203 19.96 3.74 1.37
C ARG A 203 20.04 5.16 0.81
N ILE A 204 20.34 5.36 -0.48
CA ILE A 204 20.27 6.69 -1.13
C ILE A 204 18.85 7.27 -1.00
N TYR A 205 17.82 6.46 -1.26
CA TYR A 205 16.44 6.91 -1.24
C TYR A 205 15.95 7.22 0.18
N ALA A 206 16.28 6.38 1.17
CA ALA A 206 16.00 6.62 2.58
C ALA A 206 16.74 7.86 3.12
N PHE A 207 18.05 7.96 2.87
CA PHE A 207 18.85 9.14 3.24
C PHE A 207 18.31 10.43 2.62
N ARG A 208 17.88 10.40 1.35
CA ARG A 208 17.24 11.57 0.72
C ARG A 208 15.90 11.89 1.39
N ILE A 209 15.10 10.89 1.73
CA ILE A 209 13.80 11.06 2.38
C ILE A 209 13.99 11.78 3.72
N ASP A 210 14.87 11.27 4.59
CA ASP A 210 15.35 11.91 5.83
C ASP A 210 15.79 13.37 5.60
N GLN A 211 16.76 13.60 4.70
CA GLN A 211 17.28 14.92 4.34
C GLN A 211 16.25 15.92 3.78
N THR A 212 15.03 15.48 3.44
CA THR A 212 14.00 16.32 2.81
C THR A 212 12.69 16.42 3.60
N GLY A 213 12.68 16.03 4.88
CA GLY A 213 11.49 16.05 5.74
C GLY A 213 10.51 14.91 5.46
N GLY A 214 10.83 14.01 4.53
CA GLY A 214 10.10 12.78 4.38
C GLY A 214 10.42 11.85 5.55
N SER A 215 9.39 11.39 6.27
CA SER A 215 9.56 10.38 7.32
C SER A 215 9.94 9.00 6.74
N THR A 216 11.24 8.75 6.58
CA THR A 216 11.87 7.53 7.10
C THR A 216 12.75 7.95 8.26
N ASP A 217 12.06 8.31 9.35
CA ASP A 217 12.61 8.53 10.69
C ASP A 217 13.66 7.45 11.01
N SER A 218 14.93 7.85 11.03
CA SER A 218 16.07 6.97 11.22
C SER A 218 16.78 7.28 12.54
N GLY A 219 16.04 7.09 13.63
CA GLY A 219 16.53 7.21 15.01
C GLY A 219 16.45 8.64 15.52
N ASP A 220 15.31 8.98 16.14
CA ASP A 220 15.23 10.12 17.03
C ASP A 220 16.25 9.96 18.16
N ASP A 221 17.26 10.83 18.17
CA ASP A 221 18.37 10.78 19.13
C ASP A 221 17.83 10.72 20.57
N PRO A 222 18.23 9.73 21.39
CA PRO A 222 17.77 9.64 22.78
C PRO A 222 18.02 10.90 23.64
N GLU A 223 18.89 11.84 23.22
CA GLU A 223 19.02 13.15 23.86
C GLU A 223 17.87 14.14 23.53
N ASP A 224 17.15 13.98 22.41
CA ASP A 224 16.01 14.84 21.99
C ASP A 224 14.66 14.41 22.58
N LEU A 225 14.54 13.23 23.21
CA LEU A 225 13.27 12.74 23.81
C LEU A 225 12.69 13.66 24.90
N ASP A 226 13.51 14.47 25.55
CA ASP A 226 13.10 15.43 26.57
C ASP A 226 12.94 16.87 26.01
N ASP A 227 12.93 17.05 24.68
CA ASP A 227 12.57 18.32 24.05
C ASP A 227 11.08 18.64 24.23
N ASP A 228 10.81 19.61 25.11
CA ASP A 228 9.49 20.18 25.35
C ASP A 228 9.09 21.27 24.32
N THR A 229 9.80 21.38 23.19
CA THR A 229 9.39 22.22 22.04
C THR A 229 8.03 21.75 21.50
N PRO A 230 7.00 22.63 21.46
CA PRO A 230 5.68 22.23 20.99
C PRO A 230 5.67 21.90 19.49
N ILE A 231 5.35 20.66 19.15
CA ILE A 231 5.05 20.25 17.77
C ILE A 231 3.63 20.75 17.43
N GLU A 232 3.55 21.79 16.60
CA GLU A 232 2.27 22.26 16.05
C GLU A 232 1.81 21.30 14.94
N LEU A 233 0.63 20.70 15.14
CA LEU A 233 -0.05 19.84 14.18
C LEU A 233 -1.35 20.48 13.69
N ARG A 234 -1.76 20.11 12.47
CA ARG A 234 -3.09 20.36 11.94
C ARG A 234 -4.10 19.30 12.40
N THR A 235 -3.65 18.07 12.65
CA THR A 235 -4.42 17.00 13.26
C THR A 235 -4.84 17.42 14.67
N THR A 236 -6.11 17.25 15.02
CA THR A 236 -6.59 17.63 16.35
C THR A 236 -6.06 16.69 17.45
N ASP A 237 -6.01 17.17 18.70
CA ASP A 237 -5.70 16.28 19.83
C ASP A 237 -6.69 15.11 19.95
N ASP A 238 -7.99 15.31 19.62
CA ASP A 238 -8.96 14.22 19.54
C ASP A 238 -8.60 13.20 18.44
N GLY A 239 -8.01 13.65 17.33
CA GLY A 239 -7.46 12.82 16.25
C GLY A 239 -6.17 12.07 16.66
N VAL A 240 -5.28 12.73 17.41
CA VAL A 240 -4.08 12.09 18.00
C VAL A 240 -4.49 10.99 18.99
N GLU A 241 -5.46 11.25 19.88
CA GLU A 241 -5.99 10.24 20.81
C GLU A 241 -6.73 9.10 20.09
N PHE A 242 -7.43 9.38 18.99
CA PHE A 242 -8.03 8.34 18.13
C PHE A 242 -6.98 7.37 17.57
N ILE A 243 -5.82 7.89 17.13
CA ILE A 243 -4.70 7.07 16.63
C ILE A 243 -4.08 6.28 17.79
N LYS A 244 -3.73 6.91 18.91
CA LYS A 244 -3.20 6.23 20.11
C LYS A 244 -4.08 5.07 20.58
N ALA A 245 -5.40 5.25 20.55
CA ALA A 245 -6.38 4.24 20.92
C ALA A 245 -6.44 3.03 19.96
N ARG A 246 -5.79 3.10 18.79
CA ARG A 246 -5.61 1.99 17.85
C ARG A 246 -4.22 1.39 17.84
N GLU A 247 -3.15 2.18 17.95
CA GLU A 247 -1.79 1.62 18.03
C GLU A 247 -1.49 0.99 19.39
N GLY A 248 -2.01 1.60 20.47
CA GLY A 248 -1.67 1.23 21.85
C GLY A 248 -0.28 1.74 22.26
N PHE A 249 -0.03 1.85 23.57
CA PHE A 249 1.27 2.26 24.10
C PHE A 249 2.11 1.04 24.49
N THR A 250 3.32 0.93 23.93
CA THR A 250 4.35 -0.03 24.36
C THR A 250 5.62 0.70 24.77
N ALA A 251 5.95 0.63 26.07
CA ALA A 251 7.09 1.36 26.66
C ALA A 251 8.48 0.89 26.20
N THR A 252 8.60 -0.26 25.54
CA THR A 252 9.88 -0.89 25.14
C THR A 252 9.83 -1.35 23.69
N ALA A 253 10.96 -1.32 22.99
CA ALA A 253 11.07 -1.78 21.61
C ALA A 253 10.50 -3.20 21.40
N TYR A 254 9.66 -3.36 20.39
CA TYR A 254 9.06 -4.64 19.99
C TYR A 254 9.16 -4.82 18.47
N TRP A 255 9.11 -6.08 18.01
CA TRP A 255 9.09 -6.40 16.58
C TRP A 255 7.64 -6.44 16.08
N ASP A 256 7.28 -5.58 15.13
CA ASP A 256 5.92 -5.44 14.62
C ASP A 256 5.63 -6.23 13.33
N TYR A 257 6.50 -7.20 13.03
CA TYR A 257 6.56 -8.00 11.80
C TYR A 257 7.16 -7.30 10.57
N GLN A 258 7.37 -5.98 10.59
CA GLN A 258 8.05 -5.23 9.53
C GLN A 258 9.34 -4.55 10.00
N GLN A 259 9.34 -4.00 11.22
CA GLN A 259 10.43 -3.25 11.82
C GLN A 259 10.48 -3.46 13.35
N TYR A 260 11.46 -2.84 14.02
CA TYR A 260 11.35 -2.57 15.45
C TYR A 260 10.60 -1.25 15.65
N SER A 261 9.68 -1.26 16.61
CA SER A 261 8.81 -0.13 16.93
C SER A 261 8.65 0.06 18.45
N ILE A 262 8.29 1.27 18.86
CA ILE A 262 8.11 1.66 20.26
C ILE A 262 7.00 2.72 20.41
N GLY A 263 6.53 2.96 21.64
CA GLY A 263 5.54 3.98 21.94
C GLY A 263 4.20 3.64 21.31
N TYR A 264 3.71 4.51 20.42
CA TYR A 264 2.51 4.31 19.61
C TYR A 264 2.86 3.80 18.20
N GLY A 265 3.83 2.89 18.09
CA GLY A 265 4.25 2.29 16.81
C GLY A 265 5.25 3.11 15.99
N SER A 266 5.91 4.12 16.58
CA SER A 266 7.05 4.81 15.95
C SER A 266 8.23 3.86 15.78
N TYR A 267 9.07 4.10 14.76
CA TYR A 267 10.27 3.30 14.51
C TYR A 267 11.28 3.40 15.68
N CYS A 268 12.09 2.37 15.86
CA CYS A 268 13.30 2.42 16.66
C CYS A 268 14.32 1.35 16.22
N GLU A 269 15.61 1.49 16.55
CA GLU A 269 16.48 0.32 16.62
C GLU A 269 16.14 -0.55 17.83
N LYS A 270 16.36 -1.87 17.70
CA LYS A 270 16.04 -2.90 18.71
C LYS A 270 16.49 -2.56 20.13
N ASP A 271 17.67 -1.96 20.27
CA ASP A 271 18.35 -1.72 21.56
C ASP A 271 18.56 -0.20 21.81
N GLU A 272 17.85 0.67 21.09
CA GLU A 272 17.96 2.15 21.13
C GLU A 272 17.45 2.75 22.45
N PHE A 273 16.33 2.23 22.95
CA PHE A 273 15.68 2.66 24.18
C PHE A 273 15.74 1.53 25.24
N PRO A 274 16.93 1.24 25.81
CA PRO A 274 17.15 0.05 26.64
C PRO A 274 16.41 0.08 27.99
N ASP A 275 16.15 1.27 28.53
CA ASP A 275 15.32 1.48 29.73
C ASP A 275 13.83 1.75 29.38
N GLY A 276 13.49 1.82 28.08
CA GLY A 276 12.17 2.19 27.57
C GLY A 276 11.88 3.69 27.56
N ILE A 277 10.68 4.06 27.14
CA ILE A 277 10.16 5.44 27.07
C ILE A 277 8.85 5.61 27.84
N THR A 278 8.53 6.86 28.17
CA THR A 278 7.25 7.25 28.80
C THR A 278 6.12 7.51 27.78
N GLU A 279 4.86 7.53 28.22
CA GLU A 279 3.72 7.93 27.39
C GLU A 279 3.86 9.37 26.82
N LYS A 280 4.53 10.28 27.55
CA LYS A 280 4.82 11.65 27.07
C LYS A 280 5.82 11.63 25.92
N GLN A 281 6.90 10.86 26.05
CA GLN A 281 7.90 10.69 25.00
C GLN A 281 7.29 9.98 23.78
N ALA A 282 6.45 8.97 23.99
CA ALA A 282 5.70 8.34 22.91
C ALA A 282 4.70 9.30 22.21
N ASP A 283 4.08 10.25 22.93
CA ASP A 283 3.28 11.32 22.32
C ASP A 283 4.13 12.27 21.46
N HIS A 284 5.33 12.65 21.92
CA HIS A 284 6.27 13.44 21.10
C HIS A 284 6.66 12.69 19.82
N LEU A 285 7.14 11.45 19.93
CA LEU A 285 7.51 10.59 18.78
C LEU A 285 6.34 10.42 17.80
N LEU A 286 5.12 10.20 18.31
CA LEU A 286 3.91 10.10 17.50
C LEU A 286 3.65 11.42 16.75
N ARG A 287 3.64 12.56 17.45
CA ARG A 287 3.37 13.87 16.84
C ARG A 287 4.40 14.24 15.78
N LYS A 288 5.69 13.98 16.02
CA LYS A 288 6.77 14.22 15.04
C LYS A 288 6.53 13.43 13.74
N ARG A 289 6.17 12.15 13.87
CA ARG A 289 5.82 11.29 12.73
C ARG A 289 4.52 11.69 12.03
N LEU A 290 3.51 12.17 12.77
CA LEU A 290 2.28 12.73 12.20
C LEU A 290 2.57 13.98 11.36
N GLN A 291 3.44 14.88 11.81
CA GLN A 291 3.85 16.08 11.06
C GLN A 291 4.40 15.71 9.66
N GLY A 292 5.25 14.69 9.57
CA GLY A 292 5.78 14.16 8.30
C GLY A 292 4.73 13.47 7.40
N PHE A 293 3.55 13.13 7.92
CA PHE A 293 2.39 12.70 7.11
C PHE A 293 1.45 13.86 6.77
N GLU A 294 1.32 14.87 7.63
CA GLU A 294 0.58 16.11 7.36
C GLU A 294 1.18 16.88 6.19
N GLU A 295 2.50 17.04 6.11
CA GLU A 295 3.15 17.71 4.98
C GLU A 295 2.83 17.01 3.65
N LYS A 296 2.83 15.68 3.64
CA LYS A 296 2.52 14.86 2.45
C LYS A 296 1.05 14.95 2.07
N LEU A 297 0.15 14.89 3.05
CA LEU A 297 -1.29 15.02 2.82
C LEU A 297 -1.63 16.44 2.35
N ASP A 298 -1.08 17.49 2.95
CA ASP A 298 -1.31 18.88 2.54
C ASP A 298 -0.74 19.15 1.15
N ALA A 299 0.44 18.62 0.80
CA ALA A 299 0.96 18.69 -0.56
C ALA A 299 0.03 18.00 -1.59
N PHE A 300 -0.52 16.83 -1.25
CA PHE A 300 -1.52 16.14 -2.09
C PHE A 300 -2.83 16.96 -2.22
N LEU A 301 -3.34 17.51 -1.11
CA LEU A 301 -4.58 18.28 -1.09
C LEU A 301 -4.44 19.59 -1.86
N ASP A 302 -3.37 20.37 -1.65
CA ASP A 302 -3.14 21.64 -2.36
C ASP A 302 -2.88 21.42 -3.85
N LYS A 303 -2.08 20.41 -4.23
CA LYS A 303 -1.82 20.08 -5.64
C LYS A 303 -3.11 19.78 -6.41
N ASN A 304 -4.04 19.07 -5.77
CA ASN A 304 -5.31 18.66 -6.38
C ASN A 304 -6.47 19.64 -6.06
N ASN A 305 -6.20 20.76 -5.37
CA ASN A 305 -7.18 21.75 -4.93
C ASN A 305 -8.35 21.13 -4.12
N ILE A 306 -8.05 20.13 -3.29
CA ILE A 306 -8.99 19.47 -2.38
C ILE A 306 -9.06 20.28 -1.07
N ARG A 307 -10.25 20.37 -0.48
CA ARG A 307 -10.49 21.01 0.81
C ARG A 307 -11.33 20.07 1.67
N LEU A 308 -10.77 19.68 2.80
CA LEU A 308 -11.37 18.78 3.78
C LEU A 308 -11.80 19.57 5.03
N SER A 309 -12.83 19.07 5.69
CA SER A 309 -13.12 19.38 7.09
C SER A 309 -12.09 18.76 8.04
N THR A 310 -12.14 19.14 9.31
CA THR A 310 -11.21 18.67 10.35
C THR A 310 -11.25 17.16 10.53
N ASN A 311 -12.44 16.56 10.62
CA ASN A 311 -12.60 15.12 10.86
C ASN A 311 -12.30 14.27 9.61
N GLU A 312 -12.51 14.79 8.40
CA GLU A 312 -12.04 14.16 7.15
C GLU A 312 -10.50 14.15 7.08
N TYR A 313 -9.84 15.20 7.59
CA TYR A 313 -8.39 15.29 7.66
C TYR A 313 -7.81 14.31 8.69
N ASP A 314 -8.30 14.35 9.93
CA ASP A 314 -7.84 13.47 11.02
C ASP A 314 -8.02 11.98 10.67
N ALA A 315 -9.11 11.62 9.97
CA ALA A 315 -9.32 10.26 9.47
C ALA A 315 -8.30 9.83 8.41
N LEU A 316 -7.95 10.71 7.46
CA LEU A 316 -6.93 10.41 6.45
C LEU A 316 -5.51 10.40 7.03
N ILE A 317 -5.24 11.16 8.10
CA ILE A 317 -3.99 11.04 8.85
C ILE A 317 -3.92 9.71 9.60
N SER A 318 -4.97 9.27 10.31
CA SER A 318 -5.02 7.92 10.93
C SER A 318 -4.82 6.79 9.92
N PHE A 319 -5.44 6.92 8.75
CA PHE A 319 -5.28 5.98 7.64
C PHE A 319 -3.85 5.97 7.10
N THR A 320 -3.26 7.15 6.89
CA THR A 320 -1.90 7.31 6.36
C THR A 320 -0.83 6.87 7.37
N TYR A 321 -1.05 7.03 8.67
CA TYR A 321 -0.13 6.54 9.71
C TYR A 321 0.02 5.00 9.64
N ASN A 322 -1.09 4.29 9.42
CA ASN A 322 -1.14 2.83 9.39
C ASN A 322 -0.80 2.20 8.02
N ASN A 323 -1.11 2.88 6.91
CA ASN A 323 -0.86 2.35 5.56
C ASN A 323 0.36 2.98 4.87
N GLY A 324 0.94 4.05 5.41
CA GLY A 324 1.89 4.91 4.71
C GLY A 324 1.22 5.82 3.67
N ASP A 325 2.01 6.68 3.03
CA ASP A 325 1.55 7.73 2.09
C ASP A 325 1.38 7.29 0.63
N TYR A 326 1.81 6.08 0.26
CA TYR A 326 1.84 5.66 -1.15
C TYR A 326 0.46 5.57 -1.81
N TRP A 327 -0.64 5.55 -1.04
CA TRP A 327 -1.99 5.63 -1.60
C TRP A 327 -2.24 6.95 -2.36
N MET A 328 -1.50 8.01 -2.03
CA MET A 328 -1.49 9.34 -2.70
C MET A 328 -0.52 9.42 -3.91
N SER A 329 0.16 8.33 -4.28
CA SER A 329 1.24 8.32 -5.29
C SER A 329 0.83 8.93 -6.64
N GLU A 330 1.61 9.89 -7.13
CA GLU A 330 1.32 10.55 -8.42
C GLU A 330 1.46 9.63 -9.64
N LYS A 331 2.32 8.60 -9.53
CA LYS A 331 2.60 7.67 -10.63
C LYS A 331 1.53 6.58 -10.77
N ASN A 332 0.89 6.21 -9.65
CA ASN A 332 -0.13 5.18 -9.58
C ASN A 332 -1.08 5.47 -8.39
N PRO A 333 -1.97 6.46 -8.50
CA PRO A 333 -2.84 6.85 -7.41
C PRO A 333 -3.84 5.73 -7.10
N SER A 334 -4.09 5.47 -5.81
CA SER A 334 -5.06 4.49 -5.36
C SER A 334 -6.50 4.81 -5.81
N ARG A 335 -7.42 3.84 -5.74
CA ARG A 335 -8.86 4.10 -5.92
C ARG A 335 -9.33 5.24 -5.01
N LEU A 336 -8.92 5.22 -3.74
CA LEU A 336 -9.22 6.27 -2.74
C LEU A 336 -8.73 7.66 -3.18
N ALA A 337 -7.47 7.78 -3.60
CA ALA A 337 -6.91 9.04 -4.10
C ALA A 337 -7.63 9.52 -5.36
N ASN A 338 -7.96 8.64 -6.31
CA ASN A 338 -8.69 9.01 -7.52
C ASN A 338 -10.11 9.54 -7.22
N LEU A 339 -10.81 8.97 -6.22
CA LEU A 339 -12.11 9.50 -5.77
C LEU A 339 -11.95 10.88 -5.10
N LEU A 340 -10.96 11.06 -4.22
CA LEU A 340 -10.66 12.36 -3.61
C LEU A 340 -10.32 13.43 -4.65
N ILE A 341 -9.50 13.11 -5.65
CA ILE A 341 -9.15 14.01 -6.77
C ILE A 341 -10.36 14.30 -7.66
N SER A 342 -11.26 13.34 -7.89
CA SER A 342 -12.43 13.53 -8.77
C SER A 342 -13.50 14.44 -8.18
N GLY A 343 -13.52 14.56 -6.84
CA GLY A 343 -14.57 15.24 -6.05
C GLY A 343 -15.96 14.64 -6.24
N ARG A 344 -16.06 13.41 -6.76
CA ARG A 344 -17.30 12.78 -7.22
C ARG A 344 -17.29 11.29 -6.90
N TYR A 345 -17.98 10.94 -5.83
CA TYR A 345 -18.16 9.58 -5.31
C TYR A 345 -19.44 9.52 -4.46
N THR A 346 -20.03 8.33 -4.32
CA THR A 346 -21.00 8.02 -3.26
C THR A 346 -20.29 7.68 -1.93
N THR A 347 -21.03 7.66 -0.81
CA THR A 347 -20.50 7.19 0.48
C THR A 347 -19.89 5.79 0.34
N ASN A 348 -20.54 4.92 -0.43
CA ASN A 348 -20.16 3.51 -0.60
C ASN A 348 -18.95 3.31 -1.52
N GLU A 349 -18.86 4.06 -2.63
CA GLU A 349 -17.69 4.02 -3.50
C GLU A 349 -16.42 4.38 -2.72
N PHE A 350 -16.52 5.43 -1.89
CA PHE A 350 -15.45 5.88 -1.01
C PHE A 350 -15.18 4.86 0.10
N ALA A 351 -16.21 4.43 0.82
CA ALA A 351 -16.09 3.48 1.92
C ALA A 351 -15.47 2.15 1.47
N SER A 352 -15.83 1.62 0.30
CA SER A 352 -15.20 0.41 -0.26
C SER A 352 -13.76 0.67 -0.72
N ALA A 353 -13.48 1.81 -1.36
CA ALA A 353 -12.12 2.19 -1.76
C ALA A 353 -11.16 2.44 -0.57
N PHE A 354 -11.72 2.73 0.60
CA PHE A 354 -11.04 2.89 1.89
C PHE A 354 -10.98 1.57 2.68
N GLY A 355 -12.02 0.74 2.57
CA GLY A 355 -12.19 -0.52 3.30
C GLY A 355 -11.26 -1.64 2.86
N ILE A 356 -10.95 -1.71 1.55
CA ILE A 356 -10.06 -2.74 0.95
C ILE A 356 -8.63 -2.76 1.52
N TRP A 357 -8.23 -1.69 2.22
CA TRP A 357 -6.99 -1.56 2.98
C TRP A 357 -7.09 -2.26 4.34
N CYS A 358 -7.47 -3.54 4.32
CA CYS A 358 -7.59 -4.41 5.50
C CYS A 358 -6.82 -5.74 5.37
N HIS A 359 -5.95 -5.84 4.37
CA HIS A 359 -5.21 -7.05 4.02
C HIS A 359 -3.84 -7.14 4.69
N VAL A 360 -3.45 -8.36 5.09
CA VAL A 360 -2.10 -8.68 5.58
C VAL A 360 -1.52 -9.82 4.75
N THR A 361 -0.36 -9.59 4.13
CA THR A 361 0.40 -10.63 3.43
C THR A 361 1.34 -11.34 4.40
N THR A 362 1.21 -12.65 4.51
CA THR A 362 2.08 -13.51 5.32
C THR A 362 2.74 -14.58 4.42
N LYS A 363 3.29 -15.65 5.03
CA LYS A 363 3.82 -16.81 4.29
C LYS A 363 2.74 -17.81 3.84
N SER A 364 1.50 -17.72 4.33
CA SER A 364 0.36 -18.53 3.87
C SER A 364 -0.39 -17.93 2.68
N GLY A 365 -0.34 -16.61 2.52
CA GLY A 365 -1.07 -15.86 1.49
C GLY A 365 -1.29 -14.42 1.91
N THR A 366 -2.19 -13.73 1.20
CA THR A 366 -2.75 -12.44 1.62
C THR A 366 -4.17 -12.67 2.13
N GLU A 367 -4.45 -12.25 3.36
CA GLU A 367 -5.70 -12.55 4.07
C GLU A 367 -6.32 -11.25 4.63
N ILE A 368 -7.65 -11.18 4.71
CA ILE A 368 -8.37 -10.09 5.38
C ILE A 368 -8.12 -10.19 6.89
N TYR A 369 -7.75 -9.07 7.53
CA TYR A 369 -7.51 -9.02 8.96
C TYR A 369 -8.58 -8.20 9.70
N ASP A 370 -9.33 -8.86 10.58
CA ASP A 370 -10.45 -8.26 11.34
C ASP A 370 -10.07 -6.97 12.07
N GLY A 371 -8.87 -6.91 12.67
CA GLY A 371 -8.39 -5.72 13.36
C GLY A 371 -8.19 -4.51 12.44
N LEU A 372 -7.87 -4.73 11.16
CA LEU A 372 -7.77 -3.67 10.16
C LEU A 372 -9.14 -3.30 9.59
N ILE A 373 -10.03 -4.26 9.34
CA ILE A 373 -11.37 -3.92 8.82
C ILE A 373 -12.15 -3.10 9.87
N GLU A 374 -12.07 -3.45 11.17
CA GLU A 374 -12.61 -2.58 12.22
C GLU A 374 -11.94 -1.20 12.29
N ARG A 375 -10.64 -1.09 11.94
CA ARG A 375 -9.95 0.20 11.91
C ARG A 375 -10.52 1.07 10.79
N ARG A 376 -10.62 0.53 9.56
CA ARG A 376 -11.24 1.20 8.42
C ARG A 376 -12.68 1.63 8.72
N LEU A 377 -13.51 0.80 9.36
CA LEU A 377 -14.87 1.17 9.78
C LEU A 377 -14.90 2.38 10.73
N ARG A 378 -13.96 2.48 11.69
CA ARG A 378 -13.91 3.62 12.63
C ARG A 378 -13.38 4.88 11.96
N GLU A 379 -12.36 4.76 11.11
CA GLU A 379 -11.84 5.88 10.33
C GLU A 379 -12.89 6.43 9.37
N LEU A 380 -13.75 5.58 8.78
CA LEU A 380 -14.91 6.01 7.99
C LEU A 380 -15.99 6.70 8.84
N LYS A 381 -16.27 6.22 10.06
CA LYS A 381 -17.16 6.93 11.01
C LYS A 381 -16.59 8.28 11.46
N LEU A 382 -15.27 8.42 11.55
CA LEU A 382 -14.61 9.70 11.77
C LEU A 382 -14.71 10.61 10.54
N PHE A 383 -14.40 10.10 9.35
CA PHE A 383 -14.44 10.84 8.08
C PHE A 383 -15.85 11.38 7.78
N PHE A 384 -16.88 10.55 7.83
CA PHE A 384 -18.25 10.94 7.44
C PHE A 384 -19.10 11.54 8.57
N TYR A 385 -18.86 11.18 9.84
CA TYR A 385 -19.73 11.57 10.95
C TYR A 385 -19.02 12.30 12.11
N GLY A 386 -17.69 12.42 12.09
CA GLY A 386 -16.93 13.04 13.18
C GLY A 386 -16.89 12.22 14.48
N ASP A 387 -17.09 10.91 14.43
CA ASP A 387 -17.14 10.06 15.63
C ASP A 387 -15.75 9.59 16.10
N TYR A 388 -14.96 10.53 16.65
CA TYR A 388 -13.67 10.27 17.31
C TYR A 388 -13.72 9.22 18.44
N ASN A 389 -14.91 8.82 18.91
CA ASN A 389 -15.07 7.94 20.06
C ASN A 389 -15.68 6.57 19.71
N ALA A 390 -16.03 6.32 18.44
CA ALA A 390 -16.81 5.17 17.99
C ALA A 390 -18.07 4.90 18.84
N LYS A 391 -18.76 5.97 19.27
CA LYS A 391 -19.98 5.91 20.09
C LYS A 391 -21.23 5.56 19.29
N ASN A 392 -21.22 5.78 17.98
CA ASN A 392 -22.30 5.36 17.10
C ASN A 392 -22.16 3.86 16.80
N SER A 393 -23.13 3.03 17.20
CA SER A 393 -23.14 1.60 16.88
C SER A 393 -23.19 1.38 15.38
N ASP A 394 -24.06 2.14 14.72
CA ASP A 394 -24.42 1.98 13.32
C ASP A 394 -23.53 2.90 12.46
N GLY A 395 -23.48 2.67 11.14
CA GLY A 395 -22.87 3.62 10.20
C GLY A 395 -22.21 2.95 9.01
N PHE A 396 -21.38 1.94 9.22
CA PHE A 396 -20.76 1.17 8.13
C PHE A 396 -20.76 -0.33 8.45
N SER A 397 -21.01 -1.14 7.43
CA SER A 397 -20.98 -2.61 7.47
C SER A 397 -20.11 -3.12 6.31
N TYR A 398 -19.39 -4.22 6.53
CA TYR A 398 -18.54 -4.82 5.50
C TYR A 398 -19.21 -6.03 4.83
N VAL A 399 -18.78 -6.31 3.60
CA VAL A 399 -19.04 -7.58 2.92
C VAL A 399 -17.70 -8.25 2.63
N ILE A 400 -17.57 -9.51 2.99
CA ILE A 400 -16.53 -10.41 2.47
C ILE A 400 -17.17 -11.21 1.33
N PHE A 401 -16.60 -11.14 0.14
CA PHE A 401 -17.03 -11.92 -1.02
C PHE A 401 -16.21 -13.21 -1.13
N GLN A 402 -16.87 -14.30 -1.51
CA GLN A 402 -16.26 -15.61 -1.67
C GLN A 402 -16.78 -16.29 -2.95
N THR A 403 -15.96 -17.13 -3.57
CA THR A 403 -16.41 -18.01 -4.65
C THR A 403 -15.67 -19.33 -4.61
N GLU A 404 -16.36 -20.41 -5.01
CA GLU A 404 -15.78 -21.75 -5.17
C GLU A 404 -15.06 -21.92 -6.52
N LYS A 405 -15.28 -20.99 -7.47
CA LYS A 405 -14.71 -21.02 -8.83
C LYS A 405 -14.59 -19.62 -9.44
N GLY A 406 -13.67 -19.46 -10.39
CA GLY A 406 -13.43 -18.16 -11.05
C GLY A 406 -12.74 -17.15 -10.13
N SER A 407 -12.98 -15.86 -10.36
CA SER A 407 -12.36 -14.74 -9.64
C SER A 407 -13.38 -13.71 -9.16
N LEU A 408 -12.94 -12.82 -8.24
CA LEU A 408 -13.73 -11.75 -7.65
C LEU A 408 -13.26 -10.38 -8.18
N GLU A 409 -14.15 -9.41 -8.33
CA GLU A 409 -13.77 -8.02 -8.61
C GLU A 409 -13.11 -7.37 -7.39
N VAL A 410 -13.65 -7.64 -6.20
CA VAL A 410 -13.03 -7.43 -4.89
C VAL A 410 -13.43 -8.59 -3.96
N ASP A 411 -12.53 -8.96 -3.06
CA ASP A 411 -12.76 -9.89 -1.93
C ASP A 411 -13.45 -9.21 -0.75
N VAL A 412 -13.38 -7.87 -0.65
CA VAL A 412 -13.99 -7.09 0.42
C VAL A 412 -14.55 -5.75 -0.04
N ALA A 413 -15.70 -5.37 0.52
CA ALA A 413 -16.31 -4.05 0.34
C ALA A 413 -16.88 -3.50 1.65
N VAL A 414 -17.15 -2.20 1.69
CA VAL A 414 -17.75 -1.51 2.85
C VAL A 414 -18.82 -0.54 2.36
N TYR A 415 -19.99 -0.61 3.00
CA TYR A 415 -21.19 0.15 2.64
C TYR A 415 -21.77 0.84 3.88
N GLU A 416 -22.44 1.97 3.67
CA GLU A 416 -23.15 2.71 4.72
C GLU A 416 -24.35 1.89 5.26
N THR A 417 -24.45 1.71 6.58
CA THR A 417 -25.52 0.88 7.17
C THR A 417 -26.88 1.50 6.86
N GLY A 418 -27.77 0.72 6.26
CA GLY A 418 -29.07 1.15 5.74
C GLY A 418 -29.06 1.63 4.28
N SER A 419 -27.90 1.72 3.61
CA SER A 419 -27.82 1.96 2.16
C SER A 419 -28.27 0.73 1.36
N TYR A 420 -28.20 0.85 0.03
CA TYR A 420 -28.21 -0.28 -0.89
C TYR A 420 -26.78 -0.77 -1.16
N TYR A 421 -26.63 -1.99 -1.71
CA TYR A 421 -25.35 -2.51 -2.20
C TYR A 421 -25.04 -1.89 -3.58
N ASP A 422 -24.66 -0.62 -3.56
CA ASP A 422 -24.31 0.19 -4.74
C ASP A 422 -22.95 0.87 -4.50
N PRO A 423 -21.90 0.59 -5.31
CA PRO A 423 -21.88 -0.40 -6.39
C PRO A 423 -21.91 -1.84 -5.86
N MET A 424 -22.63 -2.72 -6.57
CA MET A 424 -22.51 -4.17 -6.36
C MET A 424 -21.29 -4.68 -7.15
N PHE A 425 -20.33 -5.29 -6.45
CA PHE A 425 -19.15 -5.88 -7.08
C PHE A 425 -19.46 -7.26 -7.66
N GLY A 426 -18.80 -7.61 -8.77
CA GLY A 426 -19.03 -8.87 -9.49
C GLY A 426 -18.07 -10.01 -9.15
N ALA A 427 -18.38 -11.20 -9.67
CA ALA A 427 -17.44 -12.29 -9.86
C ALA A 427 -17.40 -12.68 -11.35
N HIS A 428 -16.31 -13.31 -11.79
CA HIS A 428 -16.13 -13.76 -13.18
C HIS A 428 -15.69 -15.24 -13.25
N CYS A 429 -16.24 -15.99 -14.20
CA CYS A 429 -15.83 -17.35 -14.54
C CYS A 429 -15.95 -17.54 -16.06
N ASP A 430 -15.06 -18.32 -16.68
CA ASP A 430 -15.08 -18.55 -18.13
C ASP A 430 -16.12 -19.63 -18.54
N ASP A 431 -16.44 -20.55 -17.63
CA ASP A 431 -17.34 -21.70 -17.87
C ASP A 431 -18.75 -21.55 -17.26
N ASP A 432 -19.04 -20.46 -16.51
CA ASP A 432 -20.36 -20.22 -15.90
C ASP A 432 -20.65 -18.70 -15.75
N GLU A 433 -21.92 -18.33 -15.72
CA GLU A 433 -22.37 -16.94 -15.65
C GLU A 433 -22.66 -16.53 -14.20
N PHE A 434 -22.08 -15.42 -13.74
CA PHE A 434 -22.36 -14.88 -12.40
C PHE A 434 -23.82 -14.40 -12.32
N PHE A 435 -24.60 -14.99 -11.41
CA PHE A 435 -26.04 -14.76 -11.29
C PHE A 435 -26.40 -13.81 -10.14
N GLY A 436 -25.55 -13.71 -9.11
CA GLY A 436 -25.71 -12.78 -7.98
C GLY A 436 -24.96 -13.26 -6.74
N TRP A 437 -25.26 -12.64 -5.59
CA TRP A 437 -24.68 -13.00 -4.30
C TRP A 437 -25.70 -13.76 -3.44
N VAL A 438 -25.23 -14.70 -2.62
CA VAL A 438 -26.06 -15.39 -1.61
C VAL A 438 -25.37 -15.37 -0.24
N ALA A 439 -26.14 -15.04 0.80
CA ALA A 439 -25.69 -15.09 2.19
C ALA A 439 -25.75 -16.51 2.77
N GLU A 440 -25.07 -16.74 3.90
CA GLU A 440 -25.04 -18.03 4.61
C GLU A 440 -26.44 -18.56 4.97
N ASP A 441 -27.42 -17.68 5.22
CA ASP A 441 -28.82 -18.03 5.50
C ASP A 441 -29.66 -18.34 4.23
N GLY A 442 -29.03 -18.33 3.05
CA GLY A 442 -29.67 -18.57 1.75
C GLY A 442 -30.32 -17.35 1.11
N THR A 443 -30.28 -16.18 1.77
CA THR A 443 -30.83 -14.94 1.20
C THR A 443 -30.00 -14.48 0.00
N VAL A 444 -30.64 -14.35 -1.17
CA VAL A 444 -30.03 -13.72 -2.35
C VAL A 444 -29.93 -12.21 -2.12
N ILE A 445 -28.76 -11.64 -2.37
CA ILE A 445 -28.45 -10.21 -2.19
C ILE A 445 -28.25 -9.57 -3.57
N ASP A 446 -28.97 -8.48 -3.82
CA ASP A 446 -28.94 -7.71 -5.07
C ASP A 446 -28.78 -6.20 -4.82
N GLU A 447 -28.73 -5.42 -5.90
CA GLU A 447 -28.68 -3.95 -5.88
C GLU A 447 -29.90 -3.29 -5.17
N ASN A 448 -31.02 -4.01 -5.03
CA ASN A 448 -32.24 -3.57 -4.35
C ASN A 448 -32.28 -4.00 -2.87
N THR A 449 -31.31 -4.78 -2.40
CA THR A 449 -31.20 -5.25 -1.03
C THR A 449 -30.52 -4.19 -0.15
N ARG A 450 -30.92 -4.08 1.13
CA ARG A 450 -30.34 -3.11 2.06
C ARG A 450 -29.26 -3.69 2.95
N VAL A 451 -28.29 -2.85 3.26
CA VAL A 451 -27.13 -3.15 4.11
C VAL A 451 -27.54 -3.09 5.59
N GLU A 452 -28.01 -4.21 6.16
CA GLU A 452 -28.46 -4.23 7.56
C GLU A 452 -27.36 -4.63 8.56
N LYS A 453 -26.39 -5.43 8.14
CA LYS A 453 -25.32 -6.03 8.97
C LYS A 453 -24.10 -6.34 8.11
N SER A 454 -22.93 -6.59 8.71
CA SER A 454 -21.81 -7.18 7.97
C SER A 454 -22.13 -8.63 7.57
N LEU A 455 -21.63 -9.06 6.42
CA LEU A 455 -21.94 -10.36 5.81
C LEU A 455 -20.71 -11.00 5.17
N THR A 456 -20.73 -12.33 5.09
CA THR A 456 -19.98 -13.07 4.07
C THR A 456 -20.98 -13.50 3.00
N LEU A 457 -20.66 -13.26 1.72
CA LEU A 457 -21.50 -13.59 0.57
C LEU A 457 -20.74 -14.50 -0.39
N THR A 458 -21.36 -15.60 -0.79
CA THR A 458 -20.83 -16.52 -1.80
C THR A 458 -21.42 -16.18 -3.17
N ALA A 459 -20.61 -16.25 -4.22
CA ALA A 459 -21.04 -16.06 -5.59
C ALA A 459 -22.00 -17.20 -5.98
N LEU A 460 -23.22 -16.84 -6.39
CA LEU A 460 -24.19 -17.75 -6.96
C LEU A 460 -24.05 -17.72 -8.49
N TRP A 461 -23.81 -18.88 -9.09
CA TRP A 461 -23.62 -19.00 -10.54
C TRP A 461 -24.86 -19.55 -11.24
N ARG A 462 -24.99 -19.31 -12.55
CA ARG A 462 -26.16 -19.73 -13.34
C ARG A 462 -26.42 -21.23 -13.23
N SER A 463 -25.39 -22.08 -13.31
CA SER A 463 -25.58 -23.54 -13.21
C SER A 463 -26.11 -24.01 -11.85
N GLU A 464 -25.89 -23.24 -10.77
CA GLU A 464 -26.45 -23.50 -9.45
C GLU A 464 -27.85 -22.88 -9.30
N ALA A 465 -28.07 -21.70 -9.87
CA ALA A 465 -29.37 -21.01 -9.86
C ALA A 465 -30.44 -21.75 -10.65
N GLU A 466 -30.09 -22.38 -11.78
CA GLU A 466 -31.00 -23.21 -12.59
C GLU A 466 -31.45 -24.50 -11.86
N GLY A 467 -30.87 -24.81 -10.70
CA GLY A 467 -31.34 -25.85 -9.77
C GLY A 467 -32.17 -25.34 -8.59
N ARG A 468 -32.37 -24.02 -8.43
CA ARG A 468 -32.97 -23.38 -7.23
C ARG A 468 -34.29 -22.63 -7.48
N PHE A 469 -34.75 -22.48 -8.72
CA PHE A 469 -35.93 -21.68 -9.10
C PHE A 469 -36.84 -22.36 -10.15
#